data_AF-A0A956GQK1-F1
#
_entry.id   AF-A0A956GQK1-F1
#
_cell.length_a   1.000
_cell.length_b   1.000
_cell.length_c   1.000
_cell.angle_alpha   90.00
_cell.angle_beta   90.00
_cell.angle_gamma   90.00
#
_symmetry.space_group_name_H-M   'P 1'
#
loop_
_entity.id
_entity.type
_entity.pdbx_description
1 polymer ?
#
loop_
_entity_poly.entity_id
_entity_poly.type
_entity_poly.pdbx_seq_one_letter_code
_entity_poly.pdbx_strand_id
1 'polypeptide(L)' 'MHEYSIVAALVDRVAREAGPRHAHVQRLAVTIGELAGVDVPLLQTAYETFRAGTVCADAELTIRQV' A
#
# COMPACT_ATOMS: atom_id res chain seq x y z
N MET A 1 -10.87 -2.68 -11.84
CA MET A 1 -10.93 -2.50 -10.38
C MET A 1 -9.88 -1.46 -10.00
N HIS A 2 -10.31 -0.35 -9.40
CA HIS A 2 -9.45 0.81 -9.11
C HIS A 2 -8.59 0.62 -7.85
N GLU A 3 -8.92 -0.34 -6.99
CA GLU A 3 -8.14 -0.71 -5.81
C GLU A 3 -6.75 -1.23 -6.19
N TYR A 4 -6.67 -2.03 -7.26
CA TYR A 4 -5.41 -2.55 -7.79
C TYR A 4 -4.48 -1.42 -8.25
N SER A 5 -5.03 -0.41 -8.92
CA SER A 5 -4.26 0.78 -9.32
C SER A 5 -3.81 1.61 -8.13
N ILE A 6 -4.60 1.68 -7.05
CA ILE A 6 -4.21 2.38 -5.82
C ILE A 6 -3.02 1.66 -5.16
N VAL A 7 -3.09 0.33 -5.02
CA VAL A 7 -1.99 -0.48 -4.45
C VAL A 7 -0.74 -0.38 -5.30
N ALA A 8 -0.85 -0.48 -6.63
CA ALA A 8 0.30 -0.36 -7.52
C ALA A 8 0.98 1.01 -7.37
N ALA A 9 0.19 2.10 -7.35
CA ALA A 9 0.72 3.45 -7.14
C ALA A 9 1.38 3.62 -5.76
N LEU A 10 0.80 3.01 -4.72
CA LEU A 10 1.35 3.01 -3.36
C LEU A 10 2.71 2.31 -3.30
N VAL A 11 2.81 1.09 -3.81
CA VAL A 11 4.06 0.31 -3.80
C VAL A 11 5.16 0.99 -4.61
N ASP A 12 4.82 1.52 -5.79
CA ASP A 12 5.75 2.25 -6.64
C ASP A 12 6.25 3.55 -5.98
N ARG A 13 5.37 4.24 -5.24
CA ARG A 13 5.77 5.39 -4.43
C ARG A 13 6.76 5.01 -3.33
N VAL A 14 6.50 3.93 -2.61
CA VAL A 14 7.41 3.43 -1.56
C VAL A 14 8.75 3.03 -2.15
N ALA A 15 8.77 2.33 -3.29
CA ALA A 15 10.01 1.94 -3.96
C ALA A 15 10.88 3.15 -4.34
N ARG A 16 10.25 4.23 -4.83
CA ARG A 16 10.96 5.49 -5.12
C ARG A 16 11.56 6.16 -3.89
N GLU A 17 10.92 6.04 -2.73
CA GLU A 17 11.41 6.65 -1.48
C GLU A 17 12.45 5.78 -0.77
N ALA A 18 12.23 4.47 -0.71
CA ALA A 18 13.07 3.51 0.00
C ALA A 18 14.31 3.10 -0.82
N GLY A 19 14.18 3.01 -2.14
CA GLY A 19 15.23 2.54 -3.05
C GLY A 19 16.55 3.29 -2.91
N PRO A 20 16.59 4.63 -3.06
CA PRO A 20 17.83 5.41 -2.94
C PRO A 20 18.50 5.31 -1.56
N ARG A 21 17.73 4.94 -0.53
CA ARG A 21 18.19 4.85 0.86
C ARG A 21 18.54 3.42 1.27
N HIS A 22 18.32 2.43 0.38
CA HIS A 22 18.34 1.00 0.72
C HIS A 22 17.55 0.71 2.00
N ALA A 23 16.43 1.42 2.18
CA ALA A 23 15.65 1.37 3.41
C ALA A 23 14.74 0.16 3.41
N HIS A 24 14.64 -0.49 4.57
CA HIS A 24 13.69 -1.56 4.81
C HIS A 24 12.35 -0.99 5.29
N VAL A 25 11.26 -1.32 4.60
CA VAL A 25 9.92 -0.83 4.91
C VAL A 25 9.26 -1.81 5.86
N GLN A 26 8.95 -1.37 7.09
CA GLN A 26 8.31 -2.23 8.09
C GLN A 26 6.80 -2.02 8.18
N ARG A 27 6.31 -0.81 7.89
CA ARG A 27 4.90 -0.47 8.00
C ARG A 27 4.52 0.66 7.08
N LEU A 28 3.31 0.57 6.52
CA LEU A 28 2.61 1.66 5.87
C LEU A 28 1.36 1.99 6.67
N ALA A 29 1.09 3.29 6.83
CA ALA A 29 -0.16 3.79 7.37
C ALA A 29 -0.81 4.68 6.31
N VAL A 30 -2.04 4.34 5.91
CA VAL A 30 -2.81 5.12 4.95
C VAL A 30 -4.13 5.56 5.57
N THR A 31 -4.56 6.73 5.16
CA THR A 31 -5.81 7.33 5.60
C THR A 31 -6.73 7.46 4.39
N ILE A 32 -7.95 6.93 4.50
CA ILE A 32 -8.92 6.87 3.41
C ILE A 32 -10.17 7.64 3.85
N GLY A 33 -10.57 8.62 3.03
CA GLY A 33 -11.80 9.37 3.29
C GLY A 33 -13.04 8.49 3.18
N GLU A 34 -14.04 8.70 4.03
CA GLU A 34 -15.33 7.97 3.99
C GLU A 34 -16.01 8.08 2.61
N LEU A 35 -15.85 9.22 1.94
CA LEU A 35 -16.43 9.49 0.62
C LEU A 35 -15.51 9.09 -0.55
N ALA A 36 -14.37 8.43 -0.28
CA ALA A 36 -13.41 8.06 -1.33
C ALA A 36 -13.89 6.92 -2.24
N GLY A 37 -14.96 6.20 -1.85
CA GLY A 37 -15.49 5.08 -2.64
C GLY A 37 -14.49 3.92 -2.79
N VAL A 38 -13.60 3.74 -1.82
CA VAL A 38 -12.59 2.67 -1.79
C VAL A 38 -13.10 1.51 -0.95
N ASP A 39 -13.11 0.32 -1.53
CA ASP A 39 -13.36 -0.91 -0.78
C ASP A 39 -12.10 -1.28 0.02
N VAL A 40 -12.15 -1.07 1.34
CA VAL A 40 -11.02 -1.29 2.25
C VAL A 40 -10.62 -2.77 2.31
N PRO A 41 -11.54 -3.74 2.53
CA PRO A 41 -11.22 -5.16 2.45
C PRO A 41 -10.55 -5.58 1.12
N LEU A 42 -11.05 -5.07 -0.01
CA LEU A 42 -10.46 -5.37 -1.31
C LEU A 42 -9.09 -4.74 -1.47
N LEU A 43 -8.89 -3.51 -0.99
CA LEU A 43 -7.59 -2.84 -0.99
C LEU A 43 -6.55 -3.60 -0.16
N GLN A 44 -6.93 -4.11 1.03
CA GLN A 44 -6.06 -4.94 1.87
C GLN A 44 -5.68 -6.24 1.16
N THR A 45 -6.67 -6.93 0.58
CA THR A 45 -6.43 -8.18 -0.16
C THR A 45 -5.53 -7.96 -1.38
N ALA A 46 -5.76 -6.87 -2.11
CA ALA A 46 -4.90 -6.46 -3.21
C ALA A 46 -3.47 -6.19 -2.71
N TYR A 47 -3.31 -5.41 -1.64
CA TYR A 47 -2.00 -5.14 -1.05
C TYR A 47 -1.25 -6.42 -0.67
N GLU A 48 -1.89 -7.35 0.02
CA GLU A 48 -1.27 -8.64 0.39
C GLU A 48 -0.86 -9.46 -0.84
N THR A 49 -1.63 -9.38 -1.93
CA THR A 49 -1.30 -10.07 -3.18
C THR A 49 -0.10 -9.42 -3.90
N PHE A 50 -0.01 -8.08 -3.92
CA PHE A 50 1.02 -7.35 -4.66
C PHE A 50 2.28 -7.03 -3.88
N ARG A 51 2.26 -7.06 -2.55
CA ARG A 51 3.45 -6.75 -1.74
C ARG A 51 4.55 -7.79 -1.92
N ALA A 52 4.19 -9.05 -2.19
CA ALA A 52 5.14 -10.13 -2.40
C ALA A 52 6.07 -9.83 -3.59
N GLY A 53 7.38 -9.91 -3.36
CA GLY A 53 8.39 -9.62 -4.39
C GLY A 53 8.67 -8.12 -4.60
N THR A 54 8.19 -7.25 -3.71
CA THR A 54 8.44 -5.79 -3.77
C THR A 54 9.19 -5.30 -2.52
N VAL A 55 9.55 -4.01 -2.49
CA VAL A 55 10.14 -3.36 -1.30
C VAL A 55 9.21 -3.38 -0.07
N CYS A 56 7.93 -3.72 -0.27
CA CYS A 56 6.91 -3.83 0.76
C CYS A 56 6.68 -5.27 1.23
N ALA A 57 7.50 -6.25 0.81
CA ALA A 57 7.25 -7.67 1.09
C ALA A 57 7.01 -7.96 2.58
N ASP A 58 7.76 -7.31 3.46
CA ASP A 58 7.67 -7.47 4.92
C ASP A 58 6.88 -6.33 5.61
N ALA A 59 6.27 -5.44 4.84
CA ALA A 59 5.61 -4.27 5.37
C ALA A 59 4.14 -4.54 5.70
N GLU A 60 3.70 -4.15 6.90
CA GLU A 60 2.29 -4.21 7.30
C GLU A 60 1.53 -2.97 6.80
N LEU A 61 0.34 -3.13 6.21
CA LEU A 61 -0.53 -2.03 5.83
C LEU A 61 -1.61 -1.78 6.90
N THR A 62 -1.55 -0.63 7.54
CA THR A 62 -2.62 -0.12 8.42
C THR A 62 -3.47 0.90 7.68
N ILE A 63 -4.79 0.71 7.68
CA ILE A 63 -5.74 1.61 7.04
C ILE A 63 -6.60 2.28 8.11
N ARG A 64 -6.68 3.61 8.06
CA ARG A 64 -7.58 4.41 8.88
C ARG A 64 -8.63 5.08 8.00
N GLN A 65 -9.90 4.97 8.37
CA GLN A 65 -10.97 5.75 7.73
C GLN A 65 -11.16 7.08 8.45
N VAL A 66 -11.39 8.17 7.70
CA VAL A 66 -11.58 9.54 8.19
C VAL A 66 -12.62 10.33 7.41
#